data_AF-A0A6L9L419-F1
#
_entry.id   AF-A0A6L9L419-F1
#
_cell.length_a   1.000
_cell.length_b   1.000
_cell.length_c   1.000
_cell.angle_alpha   90.00
_cell.angle_beta   90.00
_cell.angle_gamma   90.00
#
_symmetry.space_group_name_H-M   'P 1'
#
loop_
_entity.id
_entity.type
_entity.pdbx_description
1 polymer ?
#
loop_
_entity_poly.entity_id
_entity_poly.type
_entity_poly.pdbx_seq_one_letter_code
_entity_poly.pdbx_strand_id
1 'polypeptide(L)'
;MATTVTWGQCSPGSIICETFGAGPKGALPQGQTNFSYRAIACPNDGEYNVMDTVSARCHGEAWLYVAEDHTPGDVRGNMFVVNASYQPSEFYSQRASGLCPGVTYEFSLWVLNINKVMEPGPCDEFRLRNPIIAMRVEQADGTLIREVVQPAVPRTTTPTWVQLSMQFVIQNNTNDVVVKLINQGLGGCGNDLAIDDIGFRPVHPQLTIQFTGSSATETTVCADTRLALSVGAAAGYPNPAYLWQQSIDNENWTTAPGSGQATYTINPVLVGRTYYRLRNAQPINADAVGRSQCSTESNVLIVNGRPDASFSLGDDILLCEGETETISVPGSLPSGTTFVWSDRSTNRQLSINSPGMYWLETDLNGCMYRDSVEVVSQNCHIDDVYIPDAFSPNNDLVNDQLVVRHAGTFTSYSFRVYDRWGNVLFSTRQAGQYWDGTYKNQQCLTGVYAWTIDYRVVDQLNQEKQYTRSGQVMLVR
;
A
#
# COMPACT_ATOMS: atom_id res chain seq x y z
N MET A 1 -18.85 -26.69 11.25
CA MET A 1 -19.95 -26.52 10.28
C MET A 1 -19.43 -25.62 9.19
N ALA A 2 -19.17 -26.16 7.99
CA ALA A 2 -18.77 -25.34 6.85
C ALA A 2 -20.01 -24.56 6.42
N THR A 3 -19.99 -23.24 6.62
CA THR A 3 -20.97 -22.33 6.03
C THR A 3 -20.77 -22.37 4.52
N THR A 4 -21.62 -23.13 3.83
CA THR A 4 -21.79 -23.01 2.38
C THR A 4 -22.25 -21.59 2.09
N VAL A 5 -21.31 -20.74 1.68
CA VAL A 5 -21.62 -19.41 1.15
C VAL A 5 -22.37 -19.63 -0.15
N THR A 6 -23.69 -19.41 -0.13
CA THR A 6 -24.53 -19.33 -1.32
C THR A 6 -24.18 -18.02 -2.03
N TRP A 7 -23.17 -18.05 -2.89
CA TRP A 7 -22.97 -16.97 -3.85
C TRP A 7 -24.17 -16.94 -4.79
N GLY A 8 -24.77 -15.78 -5.04
CA GLY A 8 -25.73 -15.61 -6.14
C GLY A 8 -25.11 -16.13 -7.44
N GLN A 9 -25.93 -16.71 -8.33
CA GLN A 9 -25.46 -17.50 -9.49
C GLN A 9 -24.39 -16.82 -10.35
N CYS A 10 -24.43 -15.49 -10.45
CA CYS A 10 -23.35 -14.69 -11.02
C CYS A 10 -22.50 -14.05 -9.91
N SER A 11 -21.40 -14.70 -9.50
CA SER A 11 -20.40 -14.08 -8.63
C SER A 11 -19.40 -13.21 -9.41
N PRO A 12 -18.81 -12.16 -8.81
CA PRO A 12 -17.70 -11.45 -9.41
C PRO A 12 -16.58 -12.42 -9.83
N GLY A 13 -16.15 -12.35 -11.09
CA GLY A 13 -15.15 -13.28 -11.65
C GLY A 13 -15.73 -14.53 -12.33
N SER A 14 -17.05 -14.73 -12.32
CA SER A 14 -17.72 -15.73 -13.18
C SER A 14 -17.41 -15.44 -14.65
N ILE A 15 -17.11 -16.50 -15.40
CA ILE A 15 -16.77 -16.45 -16.83
C ILE A 15 -17.99 -16.79 -17.67
N ILE A 16 -18.80 -17.74 -17.22
CA ILE A 16 -20.13 -17.99 -17.74
C ILE A 16 -21.12 -17.72 -16.61
N CYS A 17 -22.13 -16.93 -16.93
CA CYS A 17 -23.37 -16.86 -16.16
C CYS A 17 -24.53 -16.77 -17.15
N GLU A 18 -25.22 -17.88 -17.36
CA GLU A 18 -26.39 -17.96 -18.26
C GLU A 18 -27.62 -18.30 -17.41
N THR A 19 -28.47 -17.29 -17.22
CA THR A 19 -29.79 -17.40 -16.57
C THR A 19 -30.92 -17.49 -17.59
N PHE A 20 -30.58 -17.56 -18.87
CA PHE A 20 -31.50 -17.42 -20.00
C PHE A 20 -32.36 -16.12 -20.01
N GLY A 21 -32.17 -15.20 -19.07
CA GLY A 21 -32.80 -13.86 -19.02
C GLY A 21 -34.33 -13.90 -18.96
N ALA A 22 -34.99 -12.75 -18.99
CA ALA A 22 -36.43 -12.64 -18.79
C ALA A 22 -37.23 -12.27 -20.05
N GLY A 23 -38.50 -12.67 -20.09
CA GLY A 23 -39.47 -12.28 -21.12
C GLY A 23 -39.27 -13.00 -22.46
N PRO A 24 -39.85 -12.49 -23.57
CA PRO A 24 -39.82 -13.19 -24.85
C PRO A 24 -38.39 -13.44 -25.37
N LYS A 25 -38.03 -14.72 -25.55
CA LYS A 25 -36.71 -15.12 -26.05
C LYS A 25 -36.79 -16.06 -27.25
N GLY A 26 -35.87 -15.87 -28.19
CA GLY A 26 -35.73 -16.66 -29.40
C GLY A 26 -34.75 -17.83 -29.24
N ALA A 27 -34.28 -18.35 -30.37
CA ALA A 27 -33.24 -19.37 -30.40
C ALA A 27 -31.94 -18.88 -29.72
N LEU A 28 -31.30 -19.78 -28.97
CA LEU A 28 -29.91 -19.62 -28.54
C LEU A 28 -28.96 -19.32 -29.74
N PRO A 29 -27.84 -18.61 -29.49
CA PRO A 29 -26.79 -18.40 -30.49
C PRO A 29 -26.33 -19.69 -31.19
N GLN A 30 -25.98 -19.56 -32.46
CA GLN A 30 -25.50 -20.69 -33.28
C GLN A 30 -24.31 -21.39 -32.62
N GLY A 31 -24.36 -22.72 -32.57
CA GLY A 31 -23.30 -23.54 -31.99
C GLY A 31 -23.41 -23.75 -30.47
N GLN A 32 -24.40 -23.16 -29.79
CA GLN A 32 -24.63 -23.44 -28.37
C GLN A 32 -25.41 -24.73 -28.13
N THR A 33 -26.13 -25.25 -29.11
CA THR A 33 -26.87 -26.51 -28.99
C THR A 33 -27.01 -27.18 -30.34
N ASN A 34 -27.09 -28.51 -30.35
CA ASN A 34 -27.42 -29.30 -31.53
C ASN A 34 -28.94 -29.51 -31.70
N PHE A 35 -29.75 -29.02 -30.76
CA PHE A 35 -31.20 -29.15 -30.79
C PHE A 35 -31.82 -28.09 -31.70
N SER A 36 -32.97 -28.40 -32.29
CA SER A 36 -33.70 -27.46 -33.14
C SER A 36 -34.61 -26.55 -32.30
N TYR A 37 -34.54 -25.24 -32.50
CA TYR A 37 -35.41 -24.30 -31.78
C TYR A 37 -36.86 -24.42 -32.25
N ARG A 38 -37.80 -24.42 -31.30
CA ARG A 38 -39.23 -24.36 -31.58
C ARG A 38 -39.90 -23.29 -30.71
N ALA A 39 -40.48 -22.28 -31.34
CA ALA A 39 -41.20 -21.18 -30.68
C ALA A 39 -42.56 -21.58 -30.07
N ILE A 40 -42.87 -22.88 -30.00
CA ILE A 40 -44.11 -23.41 -29.40
C ILE A 40 -43.74 -23.99 -28.03
N ALA A 41 -44.65 -23.85 -27.05
CA ALA A 41 -44.41 -24.21 -25.66
C ALA A 41 -44.06 -25.70 -25.41
N CYS A 42 -44.35 -26.61 -26.36
CA CYS A 42 -44.05 -28.03 -26.23
C CYS A 42 -43.12 -28.46 -27.38
N PRO A 43 -41.79 -28.41 -27.21
CA PRO A 43 -40.85 -28.92 -28.21
C PRO A 43 -40.97 -30.44 -28.39
N ASN A 44 -40.75 -30.96 -29.59
CA ASN A 44 -40.68 -32.40 -29.86
C ASN A 44 -39.27 -32.95 -29.58
N ASP A 45 -39.10 -34.27 -29.59
CA ASP A 45 -37.82 -34.92 -29.33
C ASP A 45 -36.71 -34.36 -30.24
N GLY A 46 -35.62 -33.90 -29.64
CA GLY A 46 -34.52 -33.24 -30.36
C GLY A 46 -34.73 -31.73 -30.60
N GLU A 47 -35.77 -31.15 -30.02
CA GLU A 47 -36.07 -29.72 -30.07
C GLU A 47 -35.99 -29.06 -28.67
N TYR A 48 -35.86 -27.74 -28.66
CA TYR A 48 -35.84 -26.94 -27.43
C TYR A 48 -36.66 -25.66 -27.56
N ASN A 49 -36.99 -25.08 -26.41
CA ASN A 49 -37.49 -23.71 -26.30
C ASN A 49 -36.87 -23.02 -25.08
N VAL A 50 -36.83 -21.69 -25.09
CA VAL A 50 -36.41 -20.85 -23.96
C VAL A 50 -37.65 -20.09 -23.50
N MET A 51 -38.15 -20.42 -22.31
CA MET A 51 -39.46 -19.94 -21.86
C MET A 51 -39.56 -19.79 -20.35
N ASP A 52 -40.46 -18.92 -19.93
CA ASP A 52 -40.71 -18.54 -18.53
C ASP A 52 -41.65 -19.48 -17.78
N THR A 53 -42.35 -20.36 -18.49
CA THR A 53 -43.31 -21.30 -17.90
C THR A 53 -43.44 -22.55 -18.77
N VAL A 54 -43.47 -23.72 -18.15
CA VAL A 54 -43.74 -25.01 -18.83
C VAL A 54 -45.19 -25.42 -18.58
N SER A 55 -45.95 -25.70 -19.64
CA SER A 55 -47.34 -26.12 -19.53
C SER A 55 -47.49 -27.59 -19.14
N ALA A 56 -48.35 -27.88 -18.15
CA ALA A 56 -48.74 -29.25 -17.81
C ALA A 56 -49.54 -29.98 -18.90
N ARG A 57 -49.88 -29.32 -20.02
CA ARG A 57 -50.58 -29.94 -21.16
C ARG A 57 -49.63 -30.51 -22.21
N CYS A 58 -48.32 -30.29 -22.09
CA CYS A 58 -47.37 -30.81 -23.05
C CYS A 58 -47.35 -32.34 -23.06
N HIS A 59 -47.28 -32.90 -24.27
CA HIS A 59 -47.19 -34.34 -24.55
C HIS A 59 -48.23 -35.21 -23.82
N GLY A 60 -49.52 -34.81 -23.88
CA GLY A 60 -50.60 -35.58 -23.24
C GLY A 60 -50.50 -35.57 -21.71
N GLU A 61 -50.11 -34.42 -21.15
CA GLU A 61 -49.89 -34.21 -19.72
C GLU A 61 -48.72 -34.98 -19.11
N ALA A 62 -47.75 -35.43 -19.93
CA ALA A 62 -46.55 -36.11 -19.45
C ALA A 62 -45.56 -35.19 -18.73
N TRP A 63 -45.64 -33.87 -18.94
CA TRP A 63 -44.78 -32.88 -18.29
C TRP A 63 -45.44 -32.21 -17.08
N LEU A 64 -44.63 -31.86 -16.09
CA LEU A 64 -45.00 -31.02 -14.95
C LEU A 64 -45.29 -29.59 -15.41
N TYR A 65 -46.20 -28.92 -14.70
CA TYR A 65 -46.32 -27.47 -14.80
C TYR A 65 -45.17 -26.83 -14.03
N VAL A 66 -44.31 -26.07 -14.71
CA VAL A 66 -43.22 -25.30 -14.08
C VAL A 66 -43.58 -23.84 -14.18
N ALA A 67 -43.84 -23.20 -13.03
CA ALA A 67 -44.41 -21.86 -12.96
C ALA A 67 -43.40 -20.73 -13.25
N GLU A 68 -42.14 -20.97 -12.91
CA GLU A 68 -41.04 -20.01 -12.99
C GLU A 68 -39.72 -20.78 -13.13
N ASP A 69 -38.71 -20.09 -13.63
CA ASP A 69 -37.32 -20.55 -13.70
C ASP A 69 -36.71 -20.63 -12.29
N HIS A 70 -35.39 -20.84 -12.20
CA HIS A 70 -34.72 -20.98 -10.90
C HIS A 70 -34.08 -19.65 -10.45
N THR A 71 -33.86 -18.69 -11.36
CA THR A 71 -33.25 -17.39 -11.05
C THR A 71 -34.06 -16.58 -10.02
N PRO A 72 -33.58 -16.35 -8.78
CA PRO A 72 -34.37 -15.70 -7.75
C PRO A 72 -34.67 -14.23 -8.07
N GLY A 73 -35.95 -13.87 -8.00
CA GLY A 73 -36.41 -12.49 -8.20
C GLY A 73 -36.47 -12.05 -9.66
N ASP A 74 -36.28 -12.97 -10.61
CA ASP A 74 -36.49 -12.68 -12.03
C ASP A 74 -37.97 -12.81 -12.40
N VAL A 75 -38.61 -11.67 -12.74
CA VAL A 75 -40.03 -11.69 -13.12
C VAL A 75 -40.13 -12.15 -14.56
N ARG A 76 -40.73 -13.34 -14.75
CA ARG A 76 -40.76 -14.03 -16.05
C ARG A 76 -39.36 -14.39 -16.55
N GLY A 77 -38.50 -14.83 -15.63
CA GLY A 77 -37.21 -15.44 -15.97
C GLY A 77 -37.43 -16.69 -16.82
N ASN A 78 -36.58 -16.87 -17.84
CA ASN A 78 -36.68 -17.99 -18.74
C ASN A 78 -35.80 -19.14 -18.26
N MET A 79 -36.20 -20.35 -18.61
CA MET A 79 -35.37 -21.55 -18.51
C MET A 79 -35.19 -22.18 -19.90
N PHE A 80 -34.12 -22.94 -20.07
CA PHE A 80 -33.88 -23.71 -21.28
C PHE A 80 -34.53 -25.09 -21.15
N VAL A 81 -35.58 -25.33 -21.92
CA VAL A 81 -36.40 -26.53 -21.85
C VAL A 81 -36.16 -27.40 -23.07
N VAL A 82 -35.80 -28.66 -22.81
CA VAL A 82 -35.40 -29.62 -23.82
C VAL A 82 -36.34 -30.81 -23.78
N ASN A 83 -36.98 -31.09 -24.91
CA ASN A 83 -37.50 -32.43 -25.15
C ASN A 83 -36.35 -33.25 -25.74
N ALA A 84 -35.76 -34.10 -24.90
CA ALA A 84 -34.47 -34.69 -25.19
C ALA A 84 -34.59 -35.78 -26.25
N SER A 85 -33.55 -35.91 -27.08
CA SER A 85 -33.53 -36.92 -28.14
C SER A 85 -33.53 -38.35 -27.59
N TYR A 86 -33.93 -39.32 -28.42
CA TYR A 86 -33.90 -40.76 -28.09
C TYR A 86 -32.50 -41.27 -27.72
N GLN A 87 -31.48 -40.78 -28.42
CA GLN A 87 -30.09 -41.15 -28.22
C GLN A 87 -29.35 -40.05 -27.44
N PRO A 88 -28.26 -40.40 -26.73
CA PRO A 88 -27.44 -39.42 -26.05
C PRO A 88 -27.02 -38.28 -26.96
N SER A 89 -27.22 -37.04 -26.50
CA SER A 89 -26.95 -35.85 -27.32
C SER A 89 -26.49 -34.66 -26.49
N GLU A 90 -25.64 -33.84 -27.09
CA GLU A 90 -25.20 -32.56 -26.57
C GLU A 90 -26.32 -31.53 -26.74
N PHE A 91 -26.84 -31.02 -25.63
CA PHE A 91 -27.90 -30.03 -25.63
C PHE A 91 -27.41 -28.62 -25.28
N TYR A 92 -26.17 -28.49 -24.77
CA TYR A 92 -25.55 -27.21 -24.50
C TYR A 92 -24.04 -27.26 -24.72
N SER A 93 -23.49 -26.21 -25.32
CA SER A 93 -22.07 -25.97 -25.49
C SER A 93 -21.76 -24.49 -25.40
N GLN A 94 -20.67 -24.13 -24.71
CA GLN A 94 -20.21 -22.76 -24.69
C GLN A 94 -18.69 -22.69 -24.52
N ARG A 95 -18.06 -21.78 -25.27
CA ARG A 95 -16.65 -21.45 -25.07
C ARG A 95 -16.48 -20.51 -23.88
N ALA A 96 -15.65 -20.89 -22.93
CA ALA A 96 -15.21 -20.08 -21.81
C ALA A 96 -13.77 -19.62 -22.05
N SER A 97 -13.50 -18.32 -21.96
CA SER A 97 -12.16 -17.74 -22.21
C SER A 97 -11.69 -16.87 -21.05
N GLY A 98 -10.40 -16.57 -21.00
CA GLY A 98 -9.78 -15.81 -19.91
C GLY A 98 -9.44 -16.69 -18.71
N LEU A 99 -9.17 -17.97 -18.93
CA LEU A 99 -8.78 -18.92 -17.89
C LEU A 99 -7.36 -18.68 -17.39
N CYS A 100 -7.07 -19.21 -16.22
CA CYS A 100 -5.79 -19.08 -15.53
C CYS A 100 -5.25 -20.48 -15.22
N PRO A 101 -4.09 -20.88 -15.78
CA PRO A 101 -3.46 -22.15 -15.45
C PRO A 101 -3.21 -22.31 -13.95
N GLY A 102 -3.30 -23.55 -13.44
CA GLY A 102 -3.15 -23.88 -12.03
C GLY A 102 -4.33 -23.46 -11.14
N VAL A 103 -5.41 -22.90 -11.69
CA VAL A 103 -6.64 -22.55 -10.96
C VAL A 103 -7.68 -23.67 -11.10
N THR A 104 -8.37 -23.96 -10.00
CA THR A 104 -9.55 -24.83 -9.98
C THR A 104 -10.76 -24.04 -10.46
N TYR A 105 -11.54 -24.61 -11.35
CA TYR A 105 -12.81 -24.06 -11.81
C TYR A 105 -13.97 -24.95 -11.39
N GLU A 106 -15.10 -24.34 -11.08
CA GLU A 106 -16.38 -24.99 -10.91
C GLU A 106 -17.25 -24.72 -12.14
N PHE A 107 -17.81 -25.79 -12.69
CA PHE A 107 -18.86 -25.75 -13.70
C PHE A 107 -20.14 -26.30 -13.07
N SER A 108 -21.21 -25.52 -13.07
CA SER A 108 -22.47 -25.85 -12.42
C SER A 108 -23.69 -25.46 -13.26
N LEU A 109 -24.83 -26.08 -12.95
CA LEU A 109 -26.15 -25.70 -13.45
C LEU A 109 -27.22 -26.09 -12.45
N TRP A 110 -28.39 -25.47 -12.56
CA TRP A 110 -29.62 -25.99 -11.98
C TRP A 110 -30.40 -26.75 -13.04
N VAL A 111 -30.89 -27.93 -12.69
CA VAL A 111 -31.66 -28.79 -13.58
C VAL A 111 -32.92 -29.31 -12.90
N LEU A 112 -33.96 -29.47 -13.69
CA LEU A 112 -35.22 -30.04 -13.29
C LEU A 112 -35.62 -31.12 -14.28
N ASN A 113 -36.01 -32.28 -13.77
CA ASN A 113 -36.66 -33.31 -14.58
C ASN A 113 -38.14 -32.93 -14.75
N ILE A 114 -38.51 -32.50 -15.96
CA ILE A 114 -39.87 -32.00 -16.22
C ILE A 114 -40.89 -33.12 -16.38
N ASN A 115 -40.47 -34.38 -16.42
CA ASN A 115 -41.37 -35.51 -16.60
C ASN A 115 -42.13 -35.83 -15.32
N LYS A 116 -43.45 -36.01 -15.43
CA LYS A 116 -44.27 -36.48 -14.32
C LYS A 116 -43.89 -37.91 -13.93
N VAL A 117 -44.09 -38.22 -12.65
CA VAL A 117 -44.27 -39.61 -12.22
C VAL A 117 -45.60 -40.08 -12.82
N MET A 118 -45.54 -40.97 -13.80
CA MET A 118 -46.76 -41.52 -14.41
C MET A 118 -47.23 -42.73 -13.62
N GLU A 119 -48.54 -42.81 -13.38
CA GLU A 119 -49.24 -44.02 -12.93
C GLU A 119 -49.11 -45.13 -13.99
N PRO A 120 -49.35 -46.41 -13.64
CA PRO A 120 -49.16 -47.53 -14.54
C PRO A 120 -49.85 -47.35 -15.91
N GLY A 121 -49.07 -47.41 -17.00
CA GLY A 121 -49.51 -47.15 -18.37
C GLY A 121 -48.51 -47.61 -19.44
N PRO A 122 -48.65 -47.20 -20.71
CA PRO A 122 -47.81 -47.65 -21.84
C PRO A 122 -46.30 -47.44 -21.66
N CYS A 123 -45.90 -46.56 -20.72
CA CYS A 123 -44.51 -46.32 -20.35
C CYS A 123 -43.92 -47.30 -19.32
N ASP A 124 -44.75 -48.17 -18.73
CA ASP A 124 -44.31 -49.22 -17.78
C ASP A 124 -43.45 -50.28 -18.47
N GLU A 125 -43.76 -50.62 -19.72
CA GLU A 125 -42.98 -51.57 -20.52
C GLU A 125 -41.61 -51.00 -20.92
N PHE A 126 -41.48 -49.67 -21.02
CA PHE A 126 -40.28 -48.99 -21.52
C PHE A 126 -39.29 -48.55 -20.44
N ARG A 127 -39.62 -48.78 -19.15
CA ARG A 127 -38.94 -48.25 -17.95
C ARG A 127 -38.83 -46.72 -17.99
N LEU A 128 -39.37 -46.03 -16.98
CA LEU A 128 -39.21 -44.56 -16.87
C LEU A 128 -37.74 -44.17 -17.01
N ARG A 129 -37.47 -43.24 -17.92
CA ARG A 129 -36.12 -42.76 -18.21
C ARG A 129 -35.96 -41.39 -17.59
N ASN A 130 -34.87 -41.23 -16.85
CA ASN A 130 -34.51 -39.98 -16.21
C ASN A 130 -33.37 -39.34 -16.99
N PRO A 131 -33.30 -38.00 -17.00
CA PRO A 131 -32.13 -37.31 -17.51
C PRO A 131 -30.88 -37.77 -16.74
N ILE A 132 -29.81 -38.05 -17.47
CA ILE A 132 -28.48 -38.34 -16.89
C ILE A 132 -27.53 -37.38 -17.56
N ILE A 133 -27.00 -36.40 -16.83
CA ILE A 133 -26.22 -35.33 -17.43
C ILE A 133 -24.73 -35.63 -17.27
N ALA A 134 -24.03 -35.73 -18.40
CA ALA A 134 -22.58 -35.65 -18.42
C ALA A 134 -22.15 -34.20 -18.60
N MET A 135 -21.41 -33.69 -17.63
CA MET A 135 -20.75 -32.39 -17.69
C MET A 135 -19.34 -32.61 -18.22
N ARG A 136 -19.04 -32.00 -19.37
CA ARG A 136 -17.78 -32.21 -20.07
C ARG A 136 -17.05 -30.89 -20.29
N VAL A 137 -15.73 -30.94 -20.17
CA VAL A 137 -14.83 -29.86 -20.53
C VAL A 137 -13.79 -30.38 -21.51
N GLU A 138 -13.69 -29.71 -22.65
CA GLU A 138 -12.75 -29.99 -23.74
C GLU A 138 -11.92 -28.75 -24.07
N GLN A 139 -10.77 -28.95 -24.69
CA GLN A 139 -10.06 -27.87 -25.38
C GLN A 139 -10.80 -27.48 -26.66
N ALA A 140 -10.42 -26.34 -27.27
CA ALA A 140 -11.04 -25.87 -28.51
C ALA A 140 -10.88 -26.84 -29.70
N ASP A 141 -9.87 -27.72 -29.67
CA ASP A 141 -9.64 -28.77 -30.67
C ASP A 141 -10.41 -30.08 -30.40
N GLY A 142 -11.22 -30.12 -29.34
CA GLY A 142 -12.00 -31.29 -28.92
C GLY A 142 -11.26 -32.24 -27.97
N THR A 143 -10.01 -31.94 -27.58
CA THR A 143 -9.28 -32.76 -26.61
C THR A 143 -9.96 -32.74 -25.25
N LEU A 144 -10.34 -33.91 -24.73
CA LEU A 144 -10.99 -34.04 -23.43
C LEU A 144 -10.07 -33.63 -22.27
N ILE A 145 -10.55 -32.70 -21.43
CA ILE A 145 -9.90 -32.33 -20.16
C ILE A 145 -10.52 -33.13 -19.01
N ARG A 146 -11.85 -33.10 -18.92
CA ARG A 146 -12.59 -33.79 -17.87
C ARG A 146 -14.04 -34.06 -18.29
N GLU A 147 -14.55 -35.21 -17.89
CA GLU A 147 -15.98 -35.52 -17.93
C GLU A 147 -16.41 -36.05 -16.56
N VAL A 148 -17.60 -35.65 -16.13
CA VAL A 148 -18.28 -36.19 -14.95
C VAL A 148 -19.73 -36.49 -15.32
N VAL A 149 -20.11 -37.77 -15.22
CA VAL A 149 -21.50 -38.20 -15.34
C VAL A 149 -22.17 -38.03 -13.98
N GLN A 150 -23.19 -37.18 -13.92
CA GLN A 150 -23.95 -36.90 -12.71
C GLN A 150 -24.96 -38.02 -12.44
N PRO A 151 -25.40 -38.18 -11.18
CA PRO A 151 -26.54 -39.04 -10.87
C PRO A 151 -27.77 -38.68 -11.72
N ALA A 152 -28.63 -39.66 -11.98
CA ALA A 152 -29.88 -39.41 -12.70
C ALA A 152 -30.74 -38.37 -11.97
N VAL A 153 -31.27 -37.39 -12.70
CA VAL A 153 -32.14 -36.35 -12.13
C VAL A 153 -33.50 -36.98 -11.85
N PRO A 154 -33.90 -37.13 -10.58
CA PRO A 154 -35.11 -37.87 -10.23
C PRO A 154 -36.37 -37.14 -10.70
N ARG A 155 -37.42 -37.91 -10.97
CA ARG A 155 -38.77 -37.36 -11.12
C ARG A 155 -39.33 -37.02 -9.76
N THR A 156 -40.10 -35.96 -9.70
CA THR A 156 -40.80 -35.49 -8.50
C THR A 156 -42.26 -35.22 -8.82
N THR A 157 -43.10 -35.13 -7.80
CA THR A 157 -44.54 -34.81 -7.94
C THR A 157 -44.77 -33.31 -8.15
N THR A 158 -43.82 -32.48 -7.71
CA THR A 158 -43.79 -31.02 -7.92
C THR A 158 -42.48 -30.64 -8.59
N PRO A 159 -42.43 -29.57 -9.41
CA PRO A 159 -41.19 -29.02 -9.94
C PRO A 159 -40.12 -28.90 -8.85
N THR A 160 -38.97 -29.54 -9.01
CA THR A 160 -37.87 -29.47 -8.05
C THR A 160 -36.56 -29.33 -8.81
N TRP A 161 -35.92 -28.18 -8.62
CA TRP A 161 -34.61 -27.88 -9.16
C TRP A 161 -33.53 -28.54 -8.31
N VAL A 162 -32.54 -29.15 -8.95
CA VAL A 162 -31.38 -29.78 -8.33
C VAL A 162 -30.13 -29.16 -8.93
N GLN A 163 -29.20 -28.75 -8.07
CA GLN A 163 -27.91 -28.24 -8.54
C GLN A 163 -26.97 -29.41 -8.87
N LEU A 164 -26.38 -29.36 -10.06
CA LEU A 164 -25.29 -30.24 -10.45
C LEU A 164 -24.03 -29.41 -10.59
N SER A 165 -22.88 -29.96 -10.16
CA SER A 165 -21.60 -29.30 -10.36
C SER A 165 -20.45 -30.29 -10.51
N MET A 166 -19.38 -29.82 -11.13
CA MET A 166 -18.09 -30.48 -11.16
C MET A 166 -16.98 -29.45 -10.96
N GLN A 167 -15.86 -29.92 -10.41
CA GLN A 167 -14.63 -29.13 -10.31
C GLN A 167 -13.49 -29.80 -11.05
N PHE A 168 -12.62 -28.98 -11.62
CA PHE A 168 -11.43 -29.44 -12.33
C PHE A 168 -10.36 -28.35 -12.33
N VAL A 169 -9.11 -28.73 -12.56
CA VAL A 169 -7.96 -27.82 -12.59
C VAL A 169 -7.51 -27.63 -14.04
N ILE A 170 -7.25 -26.39 -14.45
CA ILE A 170 -6.61 -26.10 -15.74
C ILE A 170 -5.11 -26.34 -15.59
N GLN A 171 -4.59 -27.44 -16.14
CA GLN A 171 -3.18 -27.85 -15.95
C GLN A 171 -2.20 -27.27 -16.99
N ASN A 172 -2.69 -26.81 -18.15
CA ASN A 172 -1.86 -26.32 -19.27
C ASN A 172 -2.11 -24.83 -19.58
N ASN A 173 -1.25 -24.21 -20.40
CA ASN A 173 -1.31 -22.81 -20.90
C ASN A 173 -2.55 -22.48 -21.77
N THR A 174 -3.66 -23.17 -21.58
CA THR A 174 -4.88 -22.90 -22.32
C THR A 174 -5.63 -21.77 -21.63
N ASN A 175 -5.92 -20.71 -22.38
CA ASN A 175 -6.67 -19.55 -21.88
C ASN A 175 -8.18 -19.70 -22.09
N ASP A 176 -8.61 -20.80 -22.71
CA ASP A 176 -10.00 -21.08 -23.02
C ASP A 176 -10.32 -22.58 -23.02
N VAL A 177 -11.58 -22.92 -22.81
CA VAL A 177 -12.12 -24.27 -22.92
C VAL A 177 -13.51 -24.23 -23.52
N VAL A 178 -14.02 -25.37 -23.93
CA VAL A 178 -15.43 -25.55 -24.28
C VAL A 178 -16.08 -26.41 -23.19
N VAL A 179 -17.10 -25.86 -22.55
CA VAL A 179 -17.94 -26.60 -21.61
C VAL A 179 -19.17 -27.14 -22.34
N LYS A 180 -19.56 -28.36 -22.02
CA LYS A 180 -20.65 -29.09 -22.68
C LYS A 180 -21.53 -29.79 -21.67
N LEU A 181 -22.82 -29.85 -21.98
CA LEU A 181 -23.80 -30.66 -21.27
C LEU A 181 -24.41 -31.66 -22.25
N ILE A 182 -24.31 -32.94 -21.89
CA ILE A 182 -24.75 -34.06 -22.70
C ILE A 182 -25.77 -34.83 -21.90
N ASN A 183 -26.98 -35.02 -22.43
CA ASN A 183 -27.94 -35.93 -21.83
C ASN A 183 -27.59 -37.34 -22.30
N GLN A 184 -27.12 -38.19 -21.39
CA GLN A 184 -26.85 -39.61 -21.60
C GLN A 184 -28.07 -40.49 -21.32
N GLY A 185 -29.15 -39.92 -20.77
CA GLY A 185 -30.41 -40.62 -20.59
C GLY A 185 -31.02 -40.96 -21.95
N LEU A 186 -31.32 -42.24 -22.18
CA LEU A 186 -32.07 -42.66 -23.37
C LEU A 186 -33.48 -42.04 -23.34
N GLY A 187 -33.99 -41.62 -24.49
CA GLY A 187 -35.32 -41.04 -24.61
C GLY A 187 -36.44 -42.07 -24.80
N GLY A 188 -37.62 -41.57 -25.16
CA GLY A 188 -38.87 -42.33 -25.24
C GLY A 188 -39.83 -41.85 -24.16
N CYS A 189 -40.01 -42.61 -23.08
CA CYS A 189 -40.90 -42.22 -21.97
C CYS A 189 -40.22 -41.27 -20.98
N GLY A 190 -39.75 -40.12 -21.45
CA GLY A 190 -39.05 -39.07 -20.71
C GLY A 190 -37.53 -39.11 -20.88
N ASN A 191 -36.80 -38.43 -19.98
CA ASN A 191 -35.42 -37.89 -20.12
C ASN A 191 -35.39 -36.39 -20.46
N ASP A 192 -36.57 -35.79 -20.65
CA ASP A 192 -36.78 -34.36 -20.84
C ASP A 192 -36.42 -33.56 -19.58
N LEU A 193 -35.92 -32.36 -19.79
CA LEU A 193 -35.36 -31.55 -18.71
C LEU A 193 -35.50 -30.06 -18.99
N ALA A 194 -35.58 -29.28 -17.92
CA ALA A 194 -35.34 -27.85 -17.93
C ALA A 194 -34.01 -27.58 -17.20
N ILE A 195 -33.20 -26.67 -17.73
CA ILE A 195 -32.02 -26.16 -17.05
C ILE A 195 -32.11 -24.65 -16.90
N ASP A 196 -31.41 -24.17 -15.90
CA ASP A 196 -31.22 -22.76 -15.66
C ASP A 196 -29.87 -22.52 -14.98
N ASP A 197 -29.45 -21.27 -14.92
CA ASP A 197 -28.39 -20.80 -14.04
C ASP A 197 -27.06 -21.53 -14.23
N ILE A 198 -26.61 -21.61 -15.48
CA ILE A 198 -25.34 -22.22 -15.85
C ILE A 198 -24.21 -21.30 -15.39
N GLY A 199 -23.36 -21.82 -14.51
CA GLY A 199 -22.24 -21.09 -13.92
C GLY A 199 -20.91 -21.73 -14.30
N PHE A 200 -19.94 -20.90 -14.71
CA PHE A 200 -18.54 -21.31 -14.80
C PHE A 200 -17.65 -20.26 -14.16
N ARG A 201 -16.95 -20.62 -13.09
CA ARG A 201 -16.19 -19.66 -12.26
C ARG A 201 -14.95 -20.28 -11.63
N PRO A 202 -13.91 -19.49 -11.33
CA PRO A 202 -12.78 -19.95 -10.55
C PRO A 202 -13.19 -20.23 -9.10
N VAL A 203 -12.53 -21.21 -8.49
CA VAL A 203 -12.61 -21.50 -7.06
C VAL A 203 -11.26 -21.12 -6.45
N HIS A 204 -11.28 -20.02 -5.70
CA HIS A 204 -10.09 -19.47 -5.07
C HIS A 204 -9.90 -19.98 -3.64
N PRO A 205 -8.66 -20.20 -3.18
CA PRO A 205 -8.38 -20.43 -1.77
C PRO A 205 -8.68 -19.17 -0.95
N GLN A 206 -8.96 -19.36 0.34
CA GLN A 206 -9.12 -18.24 1.27
C GLN A 206 -7.78 -17.54 1.50
N LEU A 207 -7.80 -16.21 1.50
CA LEU A 207 -6.66 -15.37 1.80
C LEU A 207 -7.04 -14.39 2.90
N THR A 208 -6.20 -14.27 3.92
CA THR A 208 -6.34 -13.23 4.95
C THR A 208 -5.05 -12.47 5.13
N ILE A 209 -5.16 -11.23 5.62
CA ILE A 209 -4.06 -10.38 6.04
C ILE A 209 -4.33 -9.84 7.44
N GLN A 210 -3.26 -9.50 8.15
CA GLN A 210 -3.28 -9.01 9.51
C GLN A 210 -2.17 -7.98 9.75
N PHE A 211 -2.34 -7.12 10.75
CA PHE A 211 -1.21 -6.39 11.32
C PHE A 211 -0.28 -7.38 12.00
N THR A 212 1.03 -7.25 11.80
CA THR A 212 1.98 -8.20 12.39
C THR A 212 1.86 -8.20 13.92
N GLY A 213 1.48 -9.36 14.48
CA GLY A 213 1.28 -9.53 15.92
C GLY A 213 -0.09 -9.08 16.47
N SER A 214 -1.07 -8.76 15.62
CA SER A 214 -2.41 -8.34 16.05
C SER A 214 -3.51 -8.91 15.17
N SER A 215 -4.64 -9.28 15.78
CA SER A 215 -5.86 -9.72 15.08
C SER A 215 -6.81 -8.57 14.75
N ALA A 216 -6.45 -7.32 15.06
CA ALA A 216 -7.27 -6.16 14.72
C ALA A 216 -7.35 -5.97 13.20
N THR A 217 -8.48 -5.47 12.71
CA THR A 217 -8.68 -5.10 11.30
C THR A 217 -8.58 -3.60 11.07
N GLU A 218 -8.54 -2.81 12.14
CA GLU A 218 -8.37 -1.36 12.11
C GLU A 218 -7.39 -0.93 13.19
N THR A 219 -6.51 0.02 12.87
CA THR A 219 -5.59 0.61 13.84
C THR A 219 -5.48 2.12 13.63
N THR A 220 -5.17 2.84 14.70
CA THR A 220 -4.90 4.28 14.67
C THR A 220 -3.51 4.53 15.23
N VAL A 221 -2.66 5.15 14.43
CA VAL A 221 -1.26 5.44 14.79
C VAL A 221 -0.93 6.86 14.35
N CYS A 222 0.18 7.41 14.84
CA CYS A 222 0.68 8.69 14.35
C CYS A 222 1.17 8.55 12.91
N ALA A 223 1.03 9.61 12.12
CA ALA A 223 1.75 9.73 10.87
C ALA A 223 3.25 9.49 11.09
N ASP A 224 3.94 9.04 10.05
CA ASP A 224 5.37 8.67 10.10
C ASP A 224 5.73 7.45 10.97
N THR A 225 4.75 6.84 11.64
CA THR A 225 4.93 5.53 12.26
C THR A 225 5.15 4.46 11.18
N ARG A 226 6.12 3.58 11.41
CA ARG A 226 6.30 2.37 10.58
C ARG A 226 5.33 1.28 11.04
N LEU A 227 4.55 0.71 10.13
CA LEU A 227 3.59 -0.37 10.43
C LEU A 227 3.81 -1.56 9.51
N ALA A 228 3.79 -2.77 10.06
CA ALA A 228 3.97 -4.01 9.29
C ALA A 228 2.63 -4.76 9.13
N LEU A 229 2.33 -5.12 7.89
CA LEU A 229 1.25 -6.02 7.50
C LEU A 229 1.85 -7.37 7.07
N SER A 230 1.09 -8.44 7.26
CA SER A 230 1.52 -9.79 6.88
C SER A 230 0.34 -10.63 6.44
N VAL A 231 0.60 -11.64 5.62
CA VAL A 231 -0.35 -12.72 5.36
C VAL A 231 -0.79 -13.34 6.70
N GLY A 232 -2.10 -13.56 6.83
CA GLY A 232 -2.73 -14.12 8.02
C GLY A 232 -2.74 -15.65 8.02
N ALA A 233 -3.65 -16.23 8.81
CA ALA A 233 -3.77 -17.69 8.94
C ALA A 233 -4.15 -18.40 7.64
N ALA A 234 -4.89 -17.74 6.74
CA ALA A 234 -5.23 -18.26 5.42
C ALA A 234 -4.27 -17.67 4.38
N ALA A 235 -3.33 -18.47 3.90
CA ALA A 235 -2.23 -17.99 3.06
C ALA A 235 -2.58 -17.83 1.57
N GLY A 236 -3.80 -18.20 1.15
CA GLY A 236 -4.17 -18.23 -0.26
C GLY A 236 -3.46 -19.35 -1.02
N TYR A 237 -2.99 -19.04 -2.24
CA TYR A 237 -2.30 -20.02 -3.09
C TYR A 237 -0.93 -20.43 -2.53
N PRO A 238 -0.45 -21.67 -2.81
CA PRO A 238 0.89 -22.09 -2.42
C PRO A 238 1.97 -21.33 -3.21
N ASN A 239 3.01 -20.88 -2.51
CA ASN A 239 4.13 -20.09 -3.07
C ASN A 239 3.67 -18.97 -4.02
N PRO A 240 2.76 -18.08 -3.62
CA PRO A 240 2.04 -17.26 -4.57
C PRO A 240 2.82 -16.00 -4.98
N ALA A 241 2.43 -15.40 -6.11
CA ALA A 241 2.79 -14.04 -6.42
C ALA A 241 1.89 -13.08 -5.62
N TYR A 242 2.48 -12.08 -4.96
CA TYR A 242 1.77 -11.15 -4.07
C TYR A 242 1.61 -9.76 -4.69
N LEU A 243 0.41 -9.19 -4.58
CA LEU A 243 0.11 -7.82 -4.94
C LEU A 243 -0.62 -7.09 -3.81
N TRP A 244 0.11 -6.35 -3.00
CA TRP A 244 -0.44 -5.41 -2.04
C TRP A 244 -1.05 -4.22 -2.76
N GLN A 245 -2.23 -3.81 -2.30
CA GLN A 245 -2.96 -2.67 -2.82
C GLN A 245 -3.38 -1.75 -1.69
N GLN A 246 -3.49 -0.46 -2.02
CA GLN A 246 -3.97 0.57 -1.13
C GLN A 246 -5.08 1.39 -1.79
N SER A 247 -5.95 1.97 -0.95
CA SER A 247 -7.07 2.81 -1.37
C SER A 247 -7.37 3.86 -0.30
N ILE A 248 -7.95 4.99 -0.70
CA ILE A 248 -8.44 6.04 0.21
C ILE A 248 -9.97 6.04 0.37
N ASP A 249 -10.67 5.28 -0.48
CA ASP A 249 -12.15 5.24 -0.54
C ASP A 249 -12.71 3.81 -0.43
N ASN A 250 -11.84 2.79 -0.34
CA ASN A 250 -12.19 1.37 -0.33
C ASN A 250 -12.86 0.86 -1.64
N GLU A 251 -12.81 1.66 -2.71
CA GLU A 251 -13.42 1.36 -4.01
C GLU A 251 -12.35 1.35 -5.12
N ASN A 252 -11.54 2.40 -5.18
CA ASN A 252 -10.46 2.58 -6.15
C ASN A 252 -9.13 2.13 -5.53
N TRP A 253 -8.59 1.03 -6.06
CA TRP A 253 -7.39 0.38 -5.53
C TRP A 253 -6.19 0.58 -6.45
N THR A 254 -5.05 0.96 -5.87
CA THR A 254 -3.77 1.10 -6.56
C THR A 254 -2.72 0.17 -5.96
N THR A 255 -1.70 -0.19 -6.73
CA THR A 255 -0.59 -1.01 -6.23
C THR A 255 0.18 -0.27 -5.14
N ALA A 256 0.40 -0.93 -4.01
CA ALA A 256 1.23 -0.40 -2.93
C ALA A 256 2.73 -0.43 -3.33
N PRO A 257 3.51 0.64 -3.10
CA PRO A 257 4.93 0.69 -3.44
C PRO A 257 5.74 -0.44 -2.77
N GLY A 258 6.59 -1.15 -3.51
CA GLY A 258 7.38 -2.25 -2.92
C GLY A 258 6.59 -3.53 -2.64
N SER A 259 5.40 -3.68 -3.23
CA SER A 259 4.65 -4.93 -3.25
C SER A 259 5.47 -6.10 -3.85
N GLY A 260 5.12 -7.33 -3.47
CA GLY A 260 5.71 -8.57 -4.03
C GLY A 260 6.05 -9.63 -2.99
N GLN A 261 5.88 -9.32 -1.69
CA GLN A 261 6.26 -10.18 -0.58
C GLN A 261 5.06 -10.53 0.31
N ALA A 262 5.20 -11.59 1.12
CA ALA A 262 4.19 -12.00 2.10
C ALA A 262 4.00 -10.99 3.24
N THR A 263 4.96 -10.10 3.43
CA THR A 263 4.90 -8.97 4.36
C THR A 263 4.96 -7.66 3.61
N TYR A 264 4.34 -6.62 4.17
CA TYR A 264 4.37 -5.27 3.64
C TYR A 264 4.63 -4.29 4.77
N THR A 265 5.56 -3.37 4.56
CA THR A 265 5.84 -2.29 5.52
C THR A 265 5.25 -1.00 4.98
N ILE A 266 4.34 -0.41 5.74
CA ILE A 266 3.90 0.98 5.56
C ILE A 266 4.98 1.87 6.19
N ASN A 267 5.60 2.73 5.38
CA ASN A 267 6.61 3.68 5.83
C ASN A 267 6.71 4.89 4.87
N PRO A 268 6.23 6.08 5.25
CA PRO A 268 5.49 6.39 6.48
C PRO A 268 4.00 6.01 6.41
N VAL A 269 3.33 5.93 7.56
CA VAL A 269 1.85 6.02 7.61
C VAL A 269 1.43 7.44 7.24
N LEU A 270 0.49 7.57 6.29
CA LEU A 270 -0.03 8.86 5.85
C LEU A 270 -1.16 9.37 6.76
N VAL A 271 -1.29 10.69 6.86
CA VAL A 271 -2.41 11.33 7.57
C VAL A 271 -3.74 10.96 6.89
N GLY A 272 -4.73 10.65 7.72
CA GLY A 272 -6.07 10.25 7.27
C GLY A 272 -6.25 8.74 7.22
N ARG A 273 -7.33 8.31 6.58
CA ARG A 273 -7.73 6.90 6.50
C ARG A 273 -7.21 6.27 5.22
N THR A 274 -6.48 5.16 5.35
CA THR A 274 -6.00 4.36 4.22
C THR A 274 -6.42 2.90 4.40
N TYR A 275 -6.93 2.30 3.34
CA TYR A 275 -7.33 0.91 3.26
C TYR A 275 -6.23 0.11 2.57
N TYR A 276 -5.94 -1.08 3.09
CA TYR A 276 -4.97 -2.01 2.52
C TYR A 276 -5.62 -3.37 2.30
N ARG A 277 -5.30 -3.98 1.16
CA ARG A 277 -5.63 -5.38 0.86
C ARG A 277 -4.49 -6.06 0.13
N LEU A 278 -4.55 -7.38 0.08
CA LEU A 278 -3.61 -8.20 -0.67
C LEU A 278 -4.39 -9.03 -1.69
N ARG A 279 -3.83 -9.13 -2.90
CA ARG A 279 -4.19 -10.17 -3.86
C ARG A 279 -3.05 -11.14 -3.98
N ASN A 280 -3.37 -12.43 -4.12
CA ASN A 280 -2.36 -13.41 -4.48
C ASN A 280 -2.86 -14.41 -5.54
N ALA A 281 -1.94 -14.89 -6.35
CA ALA A 281 -2.19 -15.81 -7.46
C ALA A 281 -1.11 -16.88 -7.51
N GLN A 282 -1.39 -17.99 -8.20
CA GLN A 282 -0.36 -18.98 -8.56
C GLN A 282 0.81 -18.29 -9.29
N PRO A 283 2.07 -18.72 -9.11
CA PRO A 283 3.24 -18.14 -9.81
C PRO A 283 3.10 -18.04 -11.32
N ILE A 284 2.49 -19.04 -11.96
CA ILE A 284 2.24 -19.04 -13.41
C ILE A 284 1.33 -17.89 -13.86
N ASN A 285 0.57 -17.31 -12.93
CA ASN A 285 -0.33 -16.18 -13.14
C ASN A 285 0.19 -14.89 -12.48
N ALA A 286 1.49 -14.77 -12.20
CA ALA A 286 2.06 -13.60 -11.51
C ALA A 286 1.70 -12.28 -12.21
N ASP A 287 1.79 -12.24 -13.55
CA ASP A 287 1.43 -11.06 -14.36
C ASP A 287 -0.08 -10.78 -14.36
N ALA A 288 -0.88 -11.74 -13.91
CA ALA A 288 -2.34 -11.72 -13.88
C ALA A 288 -2.92 -11.63 -12.45
N VAL A 289 -2.11 -11.37 -11.42
CA VAL A 289 -2.55 -11.24 -10.02
C VAL A 289 -3.59 -10.10 -9.80
N GLY A 290 -3.74 -9.20 -10.78
CA GLY A 290 -4.80 -8.19 -10.82
C GLY A 290 -6.13 -8.65 -11.42
N ARG A 291 -6.24 -9.86 -11.96
CA ARG A 291 -7.45 -10.40 -12.61
C ARG A 291 -8.23 -11.25 -11.61
N SER A 292 -9.51 -10.94 -11.42
CA SER A 292 -10.40 -11.70 -10.52
C SER A 292 -10.54 -13.17 -10.89
N GLN A 293 -10.22 -13.56 -12.13
CA GLN A 293 -10.20 -14.97 -12.54
C GLN A 293 -8.98 -15.74 -12.03
N CYS A 294 -7.87 -15.05 -11.75
CA CYS A 294 -6.57 -15.66 -11.48
C CYS A 294 -6.09 -15.47 -10.03
N SER A 295 -6.70 -14.54 -9.30
CA SER A 295 -6.24 -14.13 -7.97
C SER A 295 -7.34 -14.20 -6.95
N THR A 296 -6.98 -14.59 -5.73
CA THR A 296 -7.83 -14.41 -4.55
C THR A 296 -7.57 -13.06 -3.90
N GLU A 297 -8.58 -12.48 -3.26
CA GLU A 297 -8.49 -11.22 -2.53
C GLU A 297 -8.58 -11.48 -1.01
N SER A 298 -7.82 -10.71 -0.24
CA SER A 298 -7.87 -10.76 1.22
C SER A 298 -9.04 -9.95 1.80
N ASN A 299 -9.23 -10.06 3.12
CA ASN A 299 -9.90 -9.01 3.89
C ASN A 299 -9.19 -7.66 3.75
N VAL A 300 -9.86 -6.59 4.16
CA VAL A 300 -9.31 -5.23 4.18
C VAL A 300 -8.80 -4.90 5.58
N LEU A 301 -7.62 -4.26 5.67
CA LEU A 301 -7.10 -3.61 6.87
C LEU A 301 -7.22 -2.10 6.74
N ILE A 302 -7.50 -1.44 7.86
CA ILE A 302 -7.73 0.01 7.90
C ILE A 302 -6.68 0.65 8.80
N VAL A 303 -6.01 1.68 8.28
CA VAL A 303 -5.01 2.45 9.02
C VAL A 303 -5.47 3.91 9.06
N ASN A 304 -5.67 4.43 10.26
CA ASN A 304 -5.96 5.83 10.50
C ASN A 304 -4.69 6.52 11.00
N GLY A 305 -4.04 7.30 10.14
CA GLY A 305 -2.91 8.14 10.50
C GLY A 305 -3.37 9.46 11.13
N ARG A 306 -2.97 9.70 12.38
CA ARG A 306 -3.16 11.00 13.04
C ARG A 306 -2.07 11.96 12.61
N PRO A 307 -2.40 13.23 12.31
CA PRO A 307 -1.37 14.24 12.06
C PRO A 307 -0.49 14.41 13.29
N ASP A 308 0.80 14.62 13.05
CA ASP A 308 1.72 15.14 14.06
C ASP A 308 1.87 16.66 13.90
N ALA A 309 2.71 17.25 14.74
CA ALA A 309 3.09 18.65 14.66
C ALA A 309 4.59 18.76 14.38
N SER A 310 5.05 18.18 13.28
CA SER A 310 6.47 18.22 12.90
C SER A 310 6.99 19.66 12.74
N PHE A 311 8.22 19.89 13.17
CA PHE A 311 8.92 21.18 13.08
C PHE A 311 10.44 20.95 13.02
N SER A 312 11.22 22.02 12.82
CA SER A 312 12.68 21.99 12.93
C SER A 312 13.18 23.17 13.76
N LEU A 313 14.10 22.91 14.70
CA LEU A 313 14.83 23.92 15.47
C LEU A 313 16.01 24.50 14.69
N GLY A 314 16.44 23.84 13.62
CA GLY A 314 17.50 24.28 12.72
C GLY A 314 18.85 23.63 13.03
N ASP A 315 19.92 24.29 12.59
CA ASP A 315 21.29 23.84 12.83
C ASP A 315 21.73 24.09 14.29
N ASP A 316 22.82 23.45 14.71
CA ASP A 316 23.45 23.64 16.01
C ASP A 316 23.90 25.10 16.23
N ILE A 317 23.85 25.55 17.49
CA ILE A 317 24.07 26.95 17.86
C ILE A 317 25.46 27.10 18.49
N LEU A 318 26.25 28.01 17.91
CA LEU A 318 27.48 28.51 18.53
C LEU A 318 27.16 29.74 19.37
N LEU A 319 27.26 29.60 20.70
CA LEU A 319 26.99 30.66 21.67
C LEU A 319 28.30 31.30 22.14
N CYS A 320 28.37 32.63 22.12
CA CYS A 320 29.53 33.33 22.66
C CYS A 320 29.51 33.33 24.19
N GLU A 321 30.66 33.10 24.82
CA GLU A 321 30.80 33.09 26.28
C GLU A 321 30.29 34.40 26.90
N GLY A 322 29.33 34.29 27.82
CA GLY A 322 28.70 35.44 28.48
C GLY A 322 27.52 36.06 27.72
N GLU A 323 27.24 35.61 26.50
CA GLU A 323 26.05 36.00 25.75
C GLU A 323 24.85 35.09 26.05
N THR A 324 23.68 35.46 25.55
CA THR A 324 22.44 34.71 25.69
C THR A 324 21.73 34.73 24.34
N GLU A 325 21.29 33.57 23.89
CA GLU A 325 20.55 33.40 22.65
C GLU A 325 19.12 32.93 22.95
N THR A 326 18.19 33.12 22.02
CA THR A 326 16.78 32.70 22.21
C THR A 326 16.32 31.79 21.09
N ILE A 327 15.93 30.57 21.45
CA ILE A 327 15.30 29.62 20.52
C ILE A 327 13.79 29.86 20.57
N SER A 328 13.15 30.05 19.42
CA SER A 328 11.70 30.24 19.34
C SER A 328 11.01 28.97 18.84
N VAL A 329 9.77 28.75 19.29
CA VAL A 329 8.91 27.71 18.68
C VAL A 329 8.73 28.01 17.19
N PRO A 330 9.03 27.07 16.27
CA PRO A 330 8.98 27.35 14.83
C PRO A 330 7.57 27.63 14.33
N GLY A 331 7.40 28.75 13.62
CA GLY A 331 6.20 29.06 12.83
C GLY A 331 4.85 28.94 13.56
N SER A 332 3.82 28.57 12.80
CA SER A 332 2.49 28.24 13.32
C SER A 332 2.30 26.73 13.37
N LEU A 333 2.35 26.16 14.58
CA LEU A 333 1.97 24.77 14.82
C LEU A 333 0.45 24.58 14.56
N PRO A 334 0.00 23.36 14.19
CA PRO A 334 -1.42 23.05 14.03
C PRO A 334 -2.23 23.43 15.28
N SER A 335 -3.50 23.84 15.09
CA SER A 335 -4.38 24.20 16.21
C SER A 335 -4.58 23.02 17.16
N GLY A 336 -4.46 23.29 18.47
CA GLY A 336 -4.55 22.25 19.51
C GLY A 336 -3.23 21.59 19.87
N THR A 337 -2.12 21.94 19.19
CA THR A 337 -0.78 21.48 19.57
C THR A 337 -0.37 22.06 20.92
N THR A 338 0.10 21.20 21.81
CA THR A 338 0.82 21.60 23.03
C THR A 338 2.31 21.35 22.83
N PHE A 339 3.18 22.06 23.56
CA PHE A 339 4.62 21.86 23.44
C PHE A 339 5.32 22.13 24.77
N VAL A 340 6.49 21.51 24.94
CA VAL A 340 7.33 21.62 26.12
C VAL A 340 8.80 21.64 25.72
N TRP A 341 9.57 22.55 26.32
CA TRP A 341 11.01 22.64 26.15
C TRP A 341 11.75 21.67 27.08
N SER A 342 13.05 21.51 26.85
CA SER A 342 13.95 20.69 27.68
C SER A 342 13.98 21.10 29.16
N ASP A 343 13.71 22.37 29.47
CA ASP A 343 13.62 22.91 30.84
C ASP A 343 12.22 22.75 31.48
N ARG A 344 11.30 22.06 30.79
CA ARG A 344 9.89 21.87 31.15
C ARG A 344 9.02 23.13 31.02
N SER A 345 9.53 24.22 30.45
CA SER A 345 8.73 25.40 30.15
C SER A 345 7.85 25.20 28.92
N THR A 346 6.77 25.96 28.84
CA THR A 346 5.83 25.98 27.70
C THR A 346 5.78 27.37 27.05
N ASN A 347 6.81 28.18 27.29
CA ASN A 347 6.94 29.51 26.70
C ASN A 347 7.21 29.41 25.20
N ARG A 348 6.77 30.40 24.41
CA ARG A 348 7.05 30.47 22.96
C ARG A 348 8.53 30.63 22.62
N GLN A 349 9.35 30.93 23.62
CA GLN A 349 10.78 31.19 23.52
C GLN A 349 11.50 30.53 24.69
N LEU A 350 12.68 29.97 24.42
CA LEU A 350 13.61 29.44 25.38
C LEU A 350 14.91 30.26 25.33
N SER A 351 15.28 30.85 26.45
CA SER A 351 16.54 31.58 26.60
C SER A 351 17.65 30.60 26.97
N ILE A 352 18.75 30.61 26.21
CA ILE A 352 19.90 29.73 26.38
C ILE A 352 21.15 30.58 26.69
N ASN A 353 21.87 30.20 27.74
CA ASN A 353 23.07 30.90 28.22
C ASN A 353 24.21 29.95 28.62
N SER A 354 24.02 28.65 28.36
CA SER A 354 24.93 27.59 28.76
C SER A 354 25.00 26.56 27.62
N PRO A 355 26.16 25.90 27.42
CA PRO A 355 26.26 24.83 26.45
C PRO A 355 25.45 23.60 26.89
N GLY A 356 24.94 22.84 25.93
CA GLY A 356 24.19 21.61 26.17
C GLY A 356 23.21 21.26 25.06
N MET A 357 22.53 20.13 25.22
CA MET A 357 21.45 19.71 24.32
C MET A 357 20.13 20.33 24.74
N TYR A 358 19.52 21.09 23.84
CA TYR A 358 18.19 21.65 24.00
C TYR A 358 17.23 20.98 23.03
N TRP A 359 15.97 20.85 23.42
CA TRP A 359 14.96 20.22 22.58
C TRP A 359 13.60 20.82 22.85
N LEU A 360 12.75 20.76 21.82
CA LEU A 360 11.33 21.06 21.90
C LEU A 360 10.61 19.74 21.62
N GLU A 361 9.52 19.49 22.34
CA GLU A 361 8.62 18.38 22.04
C GLU A 361 7.21 18.94 21.88
N THR A 362 6.55 18.59 20.79
CA THR A 362 5.15 18.94 20.52
C THR A 362 4.29 17.70 20.67
N ASP A 363 3.09 17.87 21.22
CA ASP A 363 2.03 16.86 21.24
C ASP A 363 0.80 17.41 20.50
N LEU A 364 0.39 16.70 19.45
CA LEU A 364 -0.89 16.88 18.78
C LEU A 364 -1.74 15.62 18.92
N ASN A 365 -2.74 15.65 19.81
CA ASN A 365 -3.69 14.55 20.04
C ASN A 365 -3.04 13.18 20.36
N GLY A 366 -1.93 13.20 21.11
CA GLY A 366 -1.15 12.04 21.51
C GLY A 366 -0.01 11.69 20.54
N CYS A 367 0.17 12.45 19.46
CA CYS A 367 1.28 12.29 18.54
C CYS A 367 2.40 13.25 18.89
N MET A 368 3.44 12.68 19.50
CA MET A 368 4.62 13.42 19.94
C MET A 368 5.66 13.52 18.83
N TYR A 369 6.20 14.72 18.63
CA TYR A 369 7.32 14.98 17.73
C TYR A 369 8.38 15.79 18.49
N ARG A 370 9.65 15.45 18.32
CA ARG A 370 10.77 16.11 19.01
C ARG A 370 11.89 16.42 18.03
N ASP A 371 12.40 17.63 18.13
CA ASP A 371 13.65 18.04 17.50
C ASP A 371 14.60 18.65 18.55
N SER A 372 15.90 18.54 18.31
CA SER A 372 16.95 18.94 19.25
C SER A 372 18.05 19.73 18.57
N VAL A 373 18.65 20.64 19.31
CA VAL A 373 19.78 21.47 18.88
C VAL A 373 20.91 21.36 19.92
N GLU A 374 22.14 21.20 19.46
CA GLU A 374 23.33 21.28 20.31
C GLU A 374 23.76 22.74 20.44
N VAL A 375 23.94 23.21 21.67
CA VAL A 375 24.51 24.53 21.96
C VAL A 375 25.93 24.33 22.43
N VAL A 376 26.88 24.88 21.68
CA VAL A 376 28.31 24.88 22.03
C VAL A 376 28.71 26.29 22.42
N SER A 377 29.35 26.44 23.58
CA SER A 377 29.87 27.73 24.05
C SER A 377 31.28 27.95 23.54
N GLN A 378 31.57 29.14 23.03
CA GLN A 378 32.88 29.52 22.53
C GLN A 378 33.27 30.95 22.90
N ASN A 379 34.57 31.21 23.02
CA ASN A 379 35.08 32.58 23.06
C ASN A 379 35.06 33.18 21.64
N CYS A 380 34.10 34.06 21.37
CA CYS A 380 33.97 34.74 20.08
C CYS A 380 34.90 35.95 19.91
N HIS A 381 35.58 36.35 20.98
CA HIS A 381 36.43 37.55 21.03
C HIS A 381 37.91 37.20 20.87
N ILE A 382 38.25 36.01 20.37
CA ILE A 382 39.64 35.53 20.29
C ILE A 382 40.55 36.41 19.41
N ASP A 383 40.00 37.16 18.45
CA ASP A 383 40.74 38.08 17.59
C ASP A 383 40.66 39.55 18.03
N ASP A 384 40.03 39.82 19.18
CA ASP A 384 40.07 41.13 19.82
C ASP A 384 41.48 41.39 20.32
N VAL A 385 42.19 42.21 19.54
CA VAL A 385 43.54 42.69 19.79
C VAL A 385 43.54 44.20 19.82
N TYR A 386 43.97 44.76 20.94
CA TYR A 386 44.02 46.19 21.20
C TYR A 386 45.46 46.63 21.47
N ILE A 387 45.89 47.67 20.76
CA ILE A 387 47.19 48.32 20.96
C ILE A 387 46.89 49.78 21.36
N PRO A 388 47.39 50.25 22.52
CA PRO A 388 47.25 51.65 22.91
C PRO A 388 47.79 52.60 21.83
N ASP A 389 47.10 53.73 21.64
CA ASP A 389 47.48 54.80 20.74
C ASP A 389 48.53 55.75 21.34
N ALA A 390 48.68 55.76 22.66
CA ALA A 390 49.72 56.48 23.39
C ALA A 390 50.20 55.74 24.64
N PHE A 391 51.44 56.02 25.05
CA PHE A 391 52.01 55.56 26.33
C PHE A 391 53.05 56.58 26.85
N SER A 392 53.23 56.63 28.16
CA SER A 392 54.04 57.62 28.87
C SER A 392 55.06 56.96 29.80
N PRO A 393 56.22 56.51 29.29
CA PRO A 393 57.25 55.86 30.09
C PRO A 393 57.98 56.87 31.00
N ASN A 394 57.35 57.22 32.13
CA ASN A 394 57.79 58.18 33.16
C ASN A 394 58.00 57.52 34.54
N ASN A 395 57.76 56.21 34.64
CA ASN A 395 57.92 55.36 35.83
C ASN A 395 56.95 55.70 36.97
N ASP A 396 55.72 56.11 36.64
CA ASP A 396 54.62 56.31 37.60
C ASP A 396 53.67 55.09 37.72
N LEU A 397 53.97 54.00 37.00
CA LEU A 397 53.22 52.75 36.86
C LEU A 397 51.94 52.86 36.03
N VAL A 398 51.67 54.00 35.39
CA VAL A 398 50.48 54.27 34.59
C VAL A 398 50.88 54.47 33.13
N ASN A 399 50.48 53.54 32.27
CA ASN A 399 50.78 53.58 30.83
C ASN A 399 52.29 53.69 30.51
N ASP A 400 53.16 53.15 31.37
CA ASP A 400 54.61 53.14 31.15
C ASP A 400 55.07 52.20 30.02
N GLN A 401 54.18 51.33 29.56
CA GLN A 401 54.49 50.22 28.68
C GLN A 401 53.55 50.19 27.49
N LEU A 402 54.11 50.14 26.29
CA LEU A 402 53.37 49.74 25.11
C LEU A 402 53.31 48.22 25.04
N VAL A 403 52.15 47.66 25.39
CA VAL A 403 51.87 46.23 25.34
C VAL A 403 50.63 45.98 24.49
N VAL A 404 50.67 44.90 23.70
CA VAL A 404 49.50 44.42 22.95
C VAL A 404 48.57 43.70 23.92
N ARG A 405 47.34 44.20 24.06
CA ARG A 405 46.28 43.55 24.85
C ARG A 405 45.46 42.65 23.92
N HIS A 406 45.09 41.47 24.39
CA HIS A 406 44.38 40.48 23.57
C HIS A 406 43.47 39.60 24.43
N ALA A 407 42.39 39.07 23.83
CA ALA A 407 41.45 38.15 24.49
C ALA A 407 41.69 36.66 24.13
N GLY A 408 42.22 36.36 22.94
CA GLY A 408 42.55 34.99 22.52
C GLY A 408 43.98 34.55 22.86
N THR A 409 44.33 33.29 22.57
CA THR A 409 45.72 32.80 22.66
C THR A 409 46.37 32.78 21.28
N PHE A 410 47.54 33.40 21.14
CA PHE A 410 48.26 33.41 19.87
C PHE A 410 49.06 32.12 19.65
N THR A 411 48.90 31.48 18.49
CA THR A 411 49.78 30.38 18.02
C THR A 411 51.04 30.90 17.35
N SER A 412 50.97 32.11 16.79
CA SER A 412 52.11 32.86 16.26
C SER A 412 51.95 34.33 16.61
N TYR A 413 53.05 35.00 16.94
CA TYR A 413 53.05 36.39 17.34
C TYR A 413 54.38 37.05 16.95
N SER A 414 54.31 38.23 16.35
CA SER A 414 55.45 39.06 15.99
C SER A 414 55.04 40.53 16.04
N PHE A 415 55.40 41.20 17.13
CA PHE A 415 55.17 42.63 17.31
C PHE A 415 56.48 43.39 17.12
N ARG A 416 56.45 44.47 16.33
CA ARG A 416 57.60 45.32 16.04
C ARG A 416 57.23 46.80 16.12
N VAL A 417 58.13 47.61 16.66
CA VAL A 417 58.05 49.07 16.70
C VAL A 417 59.24 49.65 15.95
N TYR A 418 59.00 50.69 15.16
CA TYR A 418 59.97 51.30 14.26
C TYR A 418 60.16 52.78 14.55
N ASP A 419 61.35 53.29 14.27
CA ASP A 419 61.60 54.72 14.18
C ASP A 419 61.03 55.32 12.87
N ARG A 420 61.21 56.63 12.70
CA ARG A 420 60.73 57.38 11.52
C ARG A 420 61.42 56.99 10.21
N TRP A 421 62.55 56.30 10.29
CA TRP A 421 63.35 55.85 9.14
C TRP A 421 63.16 54.36 8.83
N GLY A 422 62.31 53.67 9.60
CA GLY A 422 62.00 52.24 9.42
C GLY A 422 62.96 51.29 10.16
N ASN A 423 63.86 51.78 11.02
CA ASN A 423 64.68 50.89 11.85
C ASN A 423 63.84 50.30 12.98
N VAL A 424 64.00 49.00 13.24
CA VAL A 424 63.32 48.31 14.34
C VAL A 424 63.94 48.73 15.68
N LEU A 425 63.13 49.37 16.52
CA LEU A 425 63.48 49.78 17.89
C LEU A 425 63.15 48.69 18.91
N PHE A 426 62.03 48.00 18.71
CA PHE A 426 61.59 46.91 19.56
C PHE A 426 61.02 45.80 18.70
N SER A 427 61.30 44.55 19.08
CA SER A 427 60.66 43.39 18.47
C SER A 427 60.53 42.26 19.47
N THR A 428 59.39 41.58 19.45
CA THR A 428 59.13 40.41 20.28
C THR A 428 58.36 39.37 19.49
N ARG A 429 58.58 38.09 19.82
CA ARG A 429 57.75 36.96 19.38
C ARG A 429 56.93 36.33 20.50
N GLN A 430 56.96 36.94 21.68
CA GLN A 430 56.23 36.50 22.87
C GLN A 430 55.18 37.55 23.22
N ALA A 431 53.94 37.10 23.35
CA ALA A 431 52.83 37.92 23.83
C ALA A 431 53.10 38.40 25.27
N GLY A 432 52.58 39.57 25.63
CA GLY A 432 52.78 40.19 26.95
C GLY A 432 54.13 40.90 27.13
N GLN A 433 55.09 40.73 26.23
CA GLN A 433 56.30 41.57 26.19
C GLN A 433 55.95 42.98 25.69
N TYR A 434 56.63 43.99 26.23
CA TYR A 434 56.30 45.39 26.03
C TYR A 434 57.50 46.22 25.60
N TRP A 435 57.22 47.36 24.98
CA TRP A 435 58.20 48.40 24.75
C TRP A 435 58.04 49.51 25.79
N ASP A 436 59.14 49.85 26.46
CA ASP A 436 59.22 50.88 27.51
C ASP A 436 59.70 52.24 26.96
N GLY A 437 59.75 52.39 25.63
CA GLY A 437 60.24 53.62 25.01
C GLY A 437 61.76 53.80 25.06
N THR A 438 62.53 52.72 25.27
CA THR A 438 64.00 52.74 25.20
C THR A 438 64.52 51.97 23.99
N TYR A 439 65.74 52.30 23.53
CA TYR A 439 66.47 51.58 22.50
C TYR A 439 67.97 51.64 22.81
N LYS A 440 68.65 50.48 22.83
CA LYS A 440 70.09 50.38 23.20
C LYS A 440 70.44 51.10 24.51
N ASN A 441 69.60 50.94 25.53
CA ASN A 441 69.69 51.60 26.84
C ASN A 441 69.58 53.13 26.81
N GLN A 442 69.12 53.71 25.70
CA GLN A 442 68.87 55.14 25.58
C GLN A 442 67.37 55.41 25.44
N GLN A 443 66.95 56.54 25.98
CA GLN A 443 65.59 57.03 25.91
C GLN A 443 65.24 57.49 24.49
N CYS A 444 64.20 56.91 23.89
CA CYS A 444 63.69 57.34 22.59
C CYS A 444 63.00 58.72 22.72
N LEU A 445 63.05 59.55 21.67
CA LEU A 445 62.47 60.90 21.70
C LEU A 445 60.94 60.86 21.79
N THR A 446 60.33 61.90 22.37
CA THR A 446 58.88 62.12 22.29
C THR A 446 58.45 62.22 20.82
N GLY A 447 57.38 61.51 20.46
CA GLY A 447 56.85 61.53 19.11
C GLY A 447 56.12 60.26 18.71
N VAL A 448 55.73 60.23 17.43
CA VAL A 448 54.98 59.12 16.85
C VAL A 448 55.93 58.05 16.31
N TYR A 449 55.67 56.80 16.69
CA TYR A 449 56.38 55.61 16.25
C TYR A 449 55.41 54.69 15.50
N ALA A 450 55.89 54.08 14.42
CA ALA A 450 55.10 53.10 13.68
C ALA A 450 55.23 51.73 14.36
N TRP A 451 54.18 50.92 14.29
CA TRP A 451 54.23 49.53 14.73
C TRP A 451 53.54 48.61 13.74
N THR A 452 53.96 47.35 13.74
CA THR A 452 53.33 46.25 13.02
C THR A 452 53.17 45.07 13.95
N ILE A 453 52.05 44.39 13.86
CA ILE A 453 51.82 43.09 14.49
C ILE A 453 51.36 42.09 13.44
N ASP A 454 52.06 40.96 13.40
CA ASP A 454 51.63 39.76 12.70
C ASP A 454 51.29 38.71 13.75
N TYR A 455 50.07 38.18 13.74
CA TYR A 455 49.66 37.15 14.69
C TYR A 455 48.74 36.12 14.07
N ARG A 456 48.71 34.94 14.67
CA ARG A 456 47.77 33.88 14.34
C ARG A 456 47.01 33.44 15.56
N VAL A 457 45.72 33.21 15.39
CA VAL A 457 44.84 32.61 16.37
C VAL A 457 44.18 31.40 15.74
N VAL A 458 43.98 30.36 16.54
CA VAL A 458 43.20 29.21 16.13
C VAL A 458 41.77 29.44 16.61
N ASP A 459 40.82 29.42 15.67
CA ASP A 459 39.41 29.42 16.03
C ASP A 459 38.96 28.05 16.54
N GLN A 460 37.74 27.97 17.06
CA GLN A 460 37.24 26.74 17.64
C GLN A 460 36.92 25.65 16.61
N LEU A 461 36.96 25.95 15.31
CA LEU A 461 36.91 24.96 14.23
C LEU A 461 38.31 24.42 13.88
N ASN A 462 39.30 24.68 14.74
CA ASN A 462 40.72 24.37 14.51
C ASN A 462 41.27 25.03 13.23
N GLN A 463 40.67 26.12 12.77
CA GLN A 463 41.17 26.88 11.63
C GLN A 463 42.09 27.99 12.13
N GLU A 464 43.32 28.01 11.61
CA GLU A 464 44.27 29.06 11.92
C GLU A 464 43.99 30.28 11.03
N LYS A 465 43.67 31.42 11.65
CA LYS A 465 43.52 32.70 10.97
C LYS A 465 44.73 33.58 11.23
N GLN A 466 45.26 34.16 10.17
CA GLN A 466 46.39 35.09 10.23
C GLN A 466 45.90 36.53 10.08
N TYR A 467 46.42 37.39 10.95
CA TYR A 467 46.13 38.82 10.96
C TYR A 467 47.44 39.60 10.91
N THR A 468 47.44 40.65 10.09
CA THR A 468 48.50 41.66 10.06
C THR A 468 47.85 43.00 10.30
N ARG A 469 48.26 43.70 11.37
CA ARG A 469 47.82 45.05 11.67
C ARG A 469 49.04 45.96 11.75
N SER A 470 48.86 47.21 11.36
CA SER A 470 49.86 48.25 11.50
C SER A 470 49.21 49.51 12.01
N GLY A 471 49.96 50.32 12.73
CA GLY A 471 49.46 51.58 13.24
C GLY A 471 50.57 52.47 13.73
N GLN A 472 50.16 53.47 14.49
CA GLN A 472 51.05 54.45 15.10
C GLN A 472 50.77 54.50 16.59
N VAL A 473 51.80 54.84 17.35
CA VAL A 473 51.72 55.07 18.80
C VAL A 473 52.46 56.35 19.13
N MET A 474 51.87 57.19 19.96
CA MET A 474 52.49 58.39 20.50
C MET A 474 53.25 58.05 21.79
N LEU A 475 54.57 58.24 21.79
CA LEU A 475 55.38 58.23 23.00
C LEU A 475 55.38 59.64 23.59
N VAL A 476 54.86 59.79 24.80
CA VAL A 476 54.80 61.05 25.56
C VAL A 476 55.79 60.99 26.73
N ARG A 477 56.52 62.07 26.99
CA ARG A 477 57.37 62.22 28.16
C ARG A 477 57.30 63.62 28.72
#